data_AF-A0A9X9KDS0-F1
#
_entry.id   AF-A0A9X9KDS0-F1
#
_cell.length_a   1.000
_cell.length_b   1.000
_cell.length_c   1.000
_cell.angle_alpha   90.00
_cell.angle_beta   90.00
_cell.angle_gamma   90.00
#
_symmetry.space_group_name_H-M   'P 1'
#
loop_
_entity.id
_entity.type
_entity.pdbx_description
1 polymer ?
#
loop_
_entity_poly.entity_id
_entity_poly.type
_entity_poly.pdbx_seq_one_letter_code
_entity_poly.pdbx_strand_id
1 'polypeptide(L)'
;MDKIQLISVFMGKRSYDKTSLEAARESLKSLFSAYSKVTGIPVTAVSEIVADDRAFVYRVGKSSLSFSTYDRVVGRFSWIWPDAEAWPEGVARFAPIKPSEKAIAKIRDREEKQAAANTPPTLPGNAAWPSDIPAPGAMRSSQ
;
A
#
# COMPACT_ATOMS: atom_id res chain seq x y z
N MET A 1 10.14 -44.42 -1.28
CA MET A 1 10.42 -44.12 0.13
C MET A 1 10.61 -42.60 0.22
N ASP A 2 9.57 -41.80 0.02
CA ASP A 2 8.42 -41.58 0.91
C ASP A 2 8.83 -41.00 2.27
N LYS A 3 8.81 -39.66 2.37
CA LYS A 3 7.94 -38.94 3.32
C LYS A 3 8.05 -37.43 3.16
N ILE A 4 6.97 -36.90 2.61
CA ILE A 4 6.42 -35.55 2.73
C ILE A 4 6.88 -34.87 4.03
N GLN A 5 7.62 -33.76 3.92
CA GLN A 5 7.84 -32.84 5.03
C GLN A 5 6.48 -32.20 5.34
N LEU A 6 5.91 -32.74 6.41
CA LEU A 6 4.59 -32.51 6.93
C LEU A 6 4.39 -31.02 7.26
N ILE A 7 3.40 -30.42 6.61
CA ILE A 7 2.86 -29.11 6.96
C ILE A 7 2.24 -29.24 8.36
N SER A 8 3.00 -28.88 9.40
CA SER A 8 2.47 -28.77 10.75
C SER A 8 1.61 -27.53 10.88
N VAL A 9 0.33 -27.69 10.54
CA VAL A 9 -0.77 -26.95 11.14
C VAL A 9 -0.78 -27.31 12.63
N PHE A 10 -0.31 -26.41 13.49
CA PHE A 10 -0.57 -26.52 14.92
C PHE A 10 -1.05 -25.17 15.46
N MET A 11 -2.37 -25.08 15.57
CA MET A 11 -3.11 -24.09 16.32
C MET A 11 -2.87 -24.39 17.80
N GLY A 12 -1.94 -23.69 18.43
CA GLY A 12 -1.63 -23.83 19.84
C GLY A 12 -0.78 -22.65 20.28
N LYS A 13 -1.26 -21.90 21.27
CA LYS A 13 -0.64 -20.71 21.89
C LYS A 13 0.89 -20.68 21.69
N ARG A 14 1.36 -19.91 20.70
CA ARG A 14 2.80 -19.63 20.58
C ARG A 14 3.18 -18.74 21.75
N SER A 15 3.88 -19.29 22.73
CA SER A 15 4.75 -18.50 23.58
C SER A 15 5.84 -17.96 22.67
N TYR A 16 5.68 -16.71 22.25
CA TYR A 16 6.48 -16.10 21.21
C TYR A 16 7.83 -15.63 21.77
N ASP A 17 8.91 -16.26 21.32
CA ASP A 17 10.29 -15.86 21.61
C ASP A 17 10.55 -14.44 21.06
N LYS A 18 11.39 -13.62 21.70
CA LYS A 18 11.67 -12.23 21.26
C LYS A 18 12.07 -12.15 19.77
N THR A 19 12.72 -13.20 19.26
CA THR A 19 13.09 -13.39 17.86
C THR A 19 11.89 -13.38 16.91
N SER A 20 10.75 -13.94 17.33
CA SER A 20 9.53 -13.98 16.54
C SER A 20 8.78 -12.65 16.47
N LEU A 21 8.93 -11.79 17.49
CA LEU A 21 8.39 -10.43 17.48
C LEU A 21 9.19 -9.50 16.58
N GLU A 22 10.53 -9.62 16.60
CA GLU A 22 11.38 -8.89 15.66
C GLU A 22 11.06 -9.28 14.21
N ALA A 23 10.94 -10.57 13.91
CA ALA A 23 10.53 -11.05 12.59
C ALA A 23 9.14 -10.51 12.16
N ALA A 24 8.18 -10.43 13.09
CA ALA A 24 6.87 -9.84 12.83
C ALA A 24 6.96 -8.32 12.53
N ARG A 25 7.84 -7.60 13.24
CA ARG A 25 8.10 -6.17 13.00
C ARG A 25 8.74 -5.94 11.63
N GLU A 26 9.74 -6.74 11.27
CA GLU A 26 10.39 -6.67 9.95
C GLU A 26 9.41 -6.99 8.83
N SER A 27 8.58 -8.01 9.01
CA SER A 27 7.50 -8.36 8.08
C SER A 27 6.53 -7.20 7.86
N LEU A 28 6.10 -6.52 8.93
CA LEU A 28 5.24 -5.34 8.81
C LEU A 28 5.94 -4.20 8.08
N LYS A 29 7.21 -3.90 8.41
CA LYS A 29 7.98 -2.86 7.71
C LYS A 29 8.07 -3.15 6.21
N SER A 30 8.32 -4.41 5.85
CA SER A 30 8.35 -4.86 4.46
C SER A 30 7.01 -4.66 3.76
N LEU A 31 5.90 -5.07 4.39
CA LEU A 31 4.54 -4.85 3.87
C LEU A 31 4.22 -3.37 3.65
N PHE A 32 4.47 -2.53 4.65
CA PHE A 32 4.23 -1.09 4.54
C PHE A 32 5.05 -0.47 3.40
N SER A 33 6.33 -0.85 3.29
CA SER A 33 7.22 -0.34 2.25
C SER A 33 6.81 -0.81 0.85
N ALA A 34 6.54 -2.10 0.68
CA ALA A 34 6.14 -2.69 -0.59
C ALA A 34 4.81 -2.10 -1.08
N TYR A 35 3.79 -2.07 -0.21
CA TYR A 35 2.49 -1.50 -0.55
C TYR A 35 2.60 -0.01 -0.89
N SER A 36 3.36 0.76 -0.12
CA SER A 36 3.59 2.19 -0.37
C SER A 36 4.30 2.43 -1.71
N LYS A 37 5.27 1.57 -2.06
CA LYS A 37 6.01 1.66 -3.33
C LYS A 37 5.12 1.35 -4.54
N VAL A 38 4.29 0.31 -4.44
CA VAL A 38 3.37 -0.12 -5.50
C VAL A 38 2.26 0.92 -5.73
N THR A 39 1.64 1.41 -4.65
CA THR A 39 0.47 2.28 -4.75
C THR A 39 0.80 3.77 -4.79
N GLY A 40 2.06 4.14 -4.52
CA GLY A 40 2.48 5.53 -4.31
C GLY A 40 1.85 6.19 -3.06
N ILE A 41 1.12 5.43 -2.23
CA ILE A 41 0.45 5.97 -1.04
C ILE A 41 1.48 6.10 0.09
N PRO A 42 1.55 7.24 0.79
CA PRO A 42 2.50 7.40 1.90
C PRO A 42 2.19 6.41 3.02
N VAL A 43 3.23 5.81 3.60
CA VAL A 43 3.15 4.80 4.68
C VAL A 43 2.26 5.22 5.87
N THR A 44 2.17 6.52 6.18
CA THR A 44 1.29 7.01 7.26
C THR A 44 -0.20 6.89 6.91
N ALA A 45 -0.56 7.10 5.64
CA ALA A 45 -1.93 6.90 5.19
C ALA A 45 -2.26 5.40 5.10
N VAL A 46 -1.31 4.57 4.67
CA VAL A 46 -1.45 3.10 4.71
C VAL A 46 -1.69 2.64 6.16
N SER A 47 -0.92 3.17 7.12
CA SER A 47 -1.08 2.90 8.55
C SER A 47 -2.48 3.22 9.06
N GLU A 48 -3.04 4.35 8.63
CA GLU A 48 -4.41 4.72 9.00
C GLU A 48 -5.44 3.74 8.41
N ILE A 49 -5.23 3.23 7.19
CA ILE A 49 -6.14 2.28 6.54
C ILE A 49 -6.10 0.90 7.23
N VAL A 50 -4.91 0.37 7.49
CA VAL A 50 -4.76 -1.00 8.01
C VAL A 50 -4.83 -1.09 9.53
N ALA A 51 -4.45 -0.04 10.26
CA ALA A 51 -4.42 -0.05 11.71
C ALA A 51 -5.44 0.90 12.36
N ASP A 52 -6.25 1.63 11.57
CA ASP A 52 -7.13 2.72 12.03
C ASP A 52 -6.35 3.84 12.77
N ASP A 53 -5.02 3.87 12.65
CA ASP A 53 -4.14 4.79 13.38
C ASP A 53 -2.94 5.19 12.52
N ARG A 54 -2.83 6.50 12.26
CA ARG A 54 -1.77 7.10 11.43
C ARG A 54 -0.38 7.00 12.07
N ALA A 55 -0.31 7.02 13.40
CA ALA A 55 0.94 6.94 14.16
C ALA A 55 1.40 5.49 14.39
N PHE A 56 0.58 4.50 14.03
CA PHE A 56 0.89 3.09 14.25
C PHE A 56 2.22 2.68 13.58
N VAL A 57 2.50 3.12 12.35
CA VAL A 57 3.77 2.85 11.66
C VAL A 57 5.02 3.25 12.49
N TYR A 58 4.96 4.34 13.24
CA TYR A 58 6.06 4.80 14.09
C TYR A 58 6.15 4.01 15.41
N ARG A 59 5.05 3.39 15.85
CA ARG A 59 5.00 2.58 17.07
C ARG A 59 5.42 1.13 16.84
N VAL A 60 5.27 0.60 15.62
CA VAL A 60 5.71 -0.78 15.28
C VAL A 60 7.17 -1.02 15.67
N GLY A 61 8.04 -0.01 15.53
CA GLY A 61 9.45 -0.10 15.91
C GLY A 61 9.79 0.25 17.37
N LYS A 62 8.85 0.79 18.16
CA LYS A 62 9.13 1.35 19.49
C LYS A 62 8.36 0.68 20.64
N SER A 63 7.20 0.08 20.36
CA SER A 63 6.31 -0.49 21.38
C SER A 63 6.22 -2.01 21.30
N SER A 64 5.73 -2.64 22.37
CA SER A 64 5.35 -4.05 22.42
C SER A 64 4.23 -4.30 21.41
N LEU A 65 4.57 -4.85 20.25
CA LEU A 65 3.60 -5.28 19.24
C LEU A 65 2.93 -6.56 19.75
N SER A 66 1.60 -6.61 19.77
CA SER A 66 0.89 -7.86 20.04
C SER A 66 0.72 -8.66 18.75
N PHE A 67 0.79 -9.99 18.84
CA PHE A 67 0.55 -10.85 17.67
C PHE A 67 -0.87 -10.72 17.14
N SER A 68 -1.86 -10.49 17.99
CA SER A 68 -3.23 -10.18 17.56
C SER A 68 -3.29 -8.91 16.72
N THR A 69 -2.47 -7.90 17.03
CA THR A 69 -2.35 -6.69 16.21
C THR A 69 -1.64 -6.98 14.90
N TYR A 70 -0.58 -7.79 14.92
CA TYR A 70 0.11 -8.24 13.71
C TYR A 70 -0.84 -8.97 12.76
N ASP A 71 -1.50 -10.03 13.24
CA ASP A 71 -2.44 -10.85 12.44
C ASP A 71 -3.56 -9.99 11.85
N ARG A 72 -4.12 -9.05 12.64
CA ARG A 72 -5.15 -8.11 12.18
C ARG A 72 -4.65 -7.20 11.07
N VAL A 73 -3.45 -6.63 11.21
CA VAL A 73 -2.87 -5.70 10.23
C VAL A 73 -2.52 -6.45 8.95
N VAL A 74 -1.90 -7.62 9.04
CA VAL A 74 -1.55 -8.41 7.86
C VAL A 74 -2.81 -8.94 7.15
N GLY A 75 -3.83 -9.38 7.89
CA GLY A 75 -5.11 -9.77 7.29
C GLY A 75 -5.80 -8.61 6.56
N ARG A 76 -5.68 -7.37 7.06
CA ARG A 76 -6.17 -6.18 6.35
C ARG A 76 -5.33 -5.87 5.12
N PHE A 77 -4.01 -6.03 5.18
CA PHE A 77 -3.17 -5.98 3.98
C PHE A 77 -3.61 -7.01 2.95
N SER A 78 -3.92 -8.24 3.34
CA SER A 78 -4.42 -9.28 2.43
C SER A 78 -5.71 -8.88 1.71
N TRP A 79 -6.53 -7.99 2.30
CA TRP A 79 -7.78 -7.50 1.70
C TRP A 79 -7.55 -6.32 0.75
N ILE A 80 -6.65 -5.39 1.09
CA ILE A 80 -6.37 -4.20 0.27
C ILE A 80 -5.29 -4.44 -0.79
N TRP A 81 -4.59 -5.58 -0.76
CA TRP A 81 -3.45 -5.81 -1.64
C TRP A 81 -3.89 -5.81 -3.11
N PRO A 82 -3.22 -5.04 -3.99
CA PRO A 82 -3.57 -5.02 -5.40
C PRO A 82 -3.41 -6.41 -6.03
N ASP A 83 -4.44 -6.88 -6.74
CA ASP A 83 -4.46 -8.22 -7.34
C ASP A 83 -3.34 -8.45 -8.38
N ALA A 84 -2.88 -7.36 -9.01
CA ALA A 84 -1.84 -7.40 -10.04
C ALA A 84 -0.42 -7.57 -9.47
N GLU A 85 -0.26 -7.50 -8.15
CA GLU A 85 1.05 -7.35 -7.50
C GLU A 85 1.40 -8.52 -6.59
N ALA A 86 2.67 -8.93 -6.65
CA ALA A 86 3.16 -10.04 -5.85
C ALA A 86 3.16 -9.70 -4.36
N TRP A 87 2.81 -10.68 -3.53
CA TRP A 87 2.96 -10.57 -2.09
C TRP A 87 4.46 -10.64 -1.71
N PRO A 88 4.95 -9.82 -0.77
CA PRO A 88 6.36 -9.79 -0.41
C PRO A 88 6.87 -11.14 0.10
N GLU A 89 8.07 -11.51 -0.35
CA GLU A 89 8.72 -12.77 0.01
C GLU A 89 9.04 -12.84 1.51
N GLY A 90 8.90 -14.02 2.11
CA GLY A 90 9.16 -14.24 3.54
C GLY A 90 8.07 -13.71 4.49
N VAL A 91 7.00 -13.09 3.96
CA VAL A 91 5.87 -12.60 4.77
C VAL A 91 4.68 -13.54 4.67
N ALA A 92 4.22 -14.06 5.81
CA ALA A 92 3.01 -14.89 5.85
C ALA A 92 1.77 -14.09 5.40
N ARG A 93 1.03 -14.61 4.40
CA ARG A 93 -0.25 -14.06 3.99
C ARG A 93 -1.37 -14.71 4.81
N PHE A 94 -2.10 -13.91 5.59
CA PHE A 94 -3.24 -14.38 6.37
C PHE A 94 -4.56 -14.23 5.61
N ALA A 95 -5.61 -14.84 6.14
CA ALA A 95 -6.97 -14.67 5.65
C ALA A 95 -7.34 -13.17 5.58
N PRO A 96 -7.99 -12.73 4.49
CA PRO A 96 -8.35 -11.33 4.32
C PRO A 96 -9.34 -10.89 5.39
N ILE A 97 -9.02 -9.81 6.09
CA ILE A 97 -9.86 -9.20 7.11
C ILE A 97 -10.38 -7.89 6.54
N LYS A 98 -11.71 -7.76 6.46
CA LYS A 98 -12.36 -6.54 6.00
C LYS A 98 -11.91 -5.34 6.86
N PRO A 99 -11.38 -4.25 6.27
CA PRO A 99 -11.08 -3.01 6.98
C PRO A 99 -12.34 -2.36 7.54
N SER A 100 -12.17 -1.33 8.37
CA SER A 100 -13.30 -0.51 8.82
C SER A 100 -13.96 0.21 7.63
N GLU A 101 -15.25 0.53 7.72
CA GLU A 101 -15.95 1.26 6.64
C GLU A 101 -15.30 2.61 6.33
N LYS A 102 -14.77 3.27 7.37
CA LYS A 102 -13.99 4.50 7.24
C LYS A 102 -12.72 4.29 6.40
N ALA A 103 -12.02 3.17 6.59
CA ALA A 103 -10.84 2.83 5.79
C ALA A 103 -11.23 2.51 4.35
N ILE A 104 -12.33 1.79 4.13
CA ILE A 104 -12.87 1.47 2.79
C ILE A 104 -13.21 2.76 2.03
N ALA A 105 -13.92 3.71 2.67
CA ALA A 105 -14.25 4.99 2.06
C ALA A 105 -13.00 5.78 1.65
N LYS A 106 -11.92 5.72 2.45
CA LYS A 106 -10.64 6.39 2.14
C LYS A 106 -9.88 5.74 1.00
N ILE A 107 -9.91 4.42 0.89
CA ILE A 107 -9.30 3.71 -0.26
C ILE A 107 -10.02 4.16 -1.53
N ARG A 108 -11.36 4.12 -1.53
CA ARG A 108 -12.17 4.49 -2.69
C ARG A 108 -11.97 5.95 -3.12
N ASP A 109 -12.03 6.91 -2.20
CA ASP A 109 -11.75 8.33 -2.50
C ASP A 109 -10.37 8.51 -3.15
N ARG A 110 -9.39 7.68 -2.76
CA ARG A 110 -8.02 7.78 -3.23
C ARG A 110 -7.82 7.09 -4.58
N GLU A 111 -8.46 5.96 -4.81
CA GLU A 111 -8.53 5.30 -6.11
C GLU A 111 -9.20 6.21 -7.15
N GLU A 112 -10.30 6.87 -6.78
CA GLU A 112 -10.99 7.85 -7.63
C GLU A 112 -10.07 9.04 -7.97
N LYS A 113 -9.31 9.56 -7.00
CA LYS A 113 -8.30 10.61 -7.23
C LYS A 113 -7.13 10.14 -8.10
N GLN A 114 -6.67 8.91 -7.93
CA GLN A 114 -5.60 8.35 -8.76
C GLN A 114 -6.09 8.11 -10.20
N ALA A 115 -7.32 7.64 -10.39
CA ALA A 115 -7.93 7.51 -11.71
C ALA A 115 -8.07 8.87 -12.41
N ALA A 116 -8.48 9.91 -11.68
CA ALA A 116 -8.56 11.28 -12.21
C ALA A 116 -7.18 11.85 -12.57
N ALA A 117 -6.14 11.58 -11.78
CA ALA A 117 -4.77 12.03 -12.05
C ALA A 117 -4.11 11.29 -13.23
N ASN A 118 -4.47 10.02 -13.46
CA ASN A 118 -3.97 9.22 -14.58
C ASN A 118 -4.76 9.45 -15.88
N THR A 119 -5.83 10.22 -15.84
CA THR A 119 -6.49 10.69 -17.06
C THR A 119 -5.62 11.79 -17.66
N PRO A 120 -5.08 11.65 -18.89
CA PRO A 120 -4.32 12.71 -19.53
C PRO A 120 -5.21 13.96 -19.60
N PRO A 121 -4.69 15.16 -19.28
CA PRO A 121 -5.45 16.37 -19.57
C PRO A 121 -5.79 16.34 -21.06
N THR A 122 -7.07 16.49 -21.38
CA THR A 122 -7.52 16.80 -22.74
C THR A 122 -7.00 18.21 -23.04
N LEU A 123 -5.70 18.32 -23.31
CA LEU A 123 -5.14 19.50 -23.96
C LEU A 123 -5.90 19.61 -25.28
N PRO A 124 -6.46 20.78 -25.61
CA PRO A 124 -7.03 21.00 -26.93
C PRO A 124 -5.89 21.09 -27.95
N GLY A 125 -5.23 19.95 -28.21
CA GLY A 125 -4.12 19.82 -29.16
C GLY A 125 -4.53 20.04 -30.62
N ASN A 126 -5.83 20.24 -30.86
CA ASN A 126 -6.41 20.59 -32.16
C ASN A 126 -7.25 21.89 -32.12
N ALA A 127 -7.25 22.66 -31.03
CA ALA A 127 -7.80 24.00 -31.10
C ALA A 127 -6.86 24.87 -31.92
N ALA A 128 -7.38 25.45 -33.00
CA ALA A 128 -6.66 26.44 -33.79
C ALA A 128 -6.08 27.49 -32.83
N TRP A 129 -4.79 27.78 -32.99
CA TRP A 129 -4.12 28.77 -32.15
C TRP A 129 -4.90 30.09 -32.20
N PRO A 130 -5.21 30.72 -31.06
CA PRO A 130 -5.95 31.97 -31.06
C PRO A 130 -5.15 33.05 -31.81
N SER A 131 -5.76 33.64 -32.84
CA SER A 131 -5.13 34.61 -33.74
C SER A 131 -4.59 35.88 -33.06
N ASP A 132 -5.00 36.14 -31.82
CA ASP A 132 -4.61 37.30 -31.02
C ASP A 132 -3.26 37.13 -30.28
N ILE A 133 -2.73 35.90 -30.18
CA ILE A 133 -1.53 35.61 -29.40
C ILE A 133 -0.40 35.17 -30.33
N PRO A 134 0.73 35.89 -30.41
CA PRO A 134 1.85 35.46 -31.24
C PRO A 134 2.38 34.11 -30.74
N ALA A 135 2.40 33.12 -31.63
CA ALA A 135 2.88 31.78 -31.31
C ALA A 135 4.38 31.83 -30.91
N PRO A 136 4.79 31.12 -29.85
CA PRO A 136 6.20 31.05 -29.45
C PRO A 136 6.97 30.27 -30.54
N GLY A 137 7.65 30.99 -31.42
CA GLY A 137 8.33 30.45 -32.59
C GLY A 137 8.35 31.38 -33.81
N ALA A 138 7.54 32.44 -33.82
CA ALA A 138 7.66 33.51 -34.81
C ALA A 138 8.90 34.38 -34.50
N MET A 139 10.08 33.85 -34.81
CA MET A 139 11.30 34.64 -34.95
C MET A 139 10.97 35.82 -35.87
N ARG A 140 11.06 37.04 -35.33
CA ARG A 140 11.05 38.26 -36.13
C ARG A 140 12.26 38.19 -37.05
N SER A 141 12.05 37.84 -38.32
CA SER A 141 13.03 38.08 -39.38
C SER A 141 13.16 39.60 -39.52
N SER A 142 14.15 40.17 -38.84
CA SER A 142 14.59 41.55 -39.07
C SER A 142 15.87 41.51 -39.88
N GLN A 143 15.81 42.19 -41.03
CA GLN A 143 16.83 42.42 -42.07
C GLN A 143 17.12 41.30 -43.05
#